data_AF-A0A9X5NXD1-F1
#
_entry.id   AF-A0A9X5NXD1-F1
#
_cell.length_a   1.000
_cell.length_b   1.000
_cell.length_c   1.000
_cell.angle_alpha   90.00
_cell.angle_beta   90.00
_cell.angle_gamma   90.00
#
_symmetry.space_group_name_H-M   'P 1'
#
loop_
_entity.id
_entity.type
_entity.pdbx_description
1 polymer ?
#
loop_
_entity_poly.entity_id
_entity_poly.type
_entity_poly.pdbx_seq_one_letter_code
_entity_poly.pdbx_strand_id
1 'polypeptide(L)'
;MKKLFLIALGLVSFDVYANCPGRYFPDTGICQIQGHNGEVVNYNVPPPQSGNSTPPPKKIIYYDVKVPSKFGAVAMNMKTGYGAGVLNKNSLSEAQKEALEQCKQGNKNAPCKVVSWVRNGCIAAAKGKEINNPGKWKSFYVGKEKGLAEAEALAQCRADPKVTNCEISLPEGCSLPQLQ
;
A
#
# COMPACT_ATOMS: atom_id res chain seq x y z
N MET A 1 -12.77 -82.83 2.34
CA MET A 1 -11.94 -83.04 1.13
C MET A 1 -11.92 -81.75 0.31
N LYS A 2 -10.72 -81.32 -0.13
CA LYS A 2 -10.37 -80.21 -1.06
C LYS A 2 -11.41 -80.00 -2.18
N LYS A 3 -11.63 -78.77 -2.70
CA LYS A 3 -10.68 -78.04 -3.56
C LYS A 3 -10.97 -76.53 -3.59
N LEU A 4 -9.90 -75.74 -3.40
CA LEU A 4 -9.81 -74.33 -3.80
C LEU A 4 -9.82 -74.22 -5.32
N PHE A 5 -10.50 -73.21 -5.86
CA PHE A 5 -10.13 -72.57 -7.13
C PHE A 5 -10.03 -71.06 -6.89
N LEU A 6 -8.78 -70.59 -6.73
CA LEU A 6 -8.42 -69.18 -6.79
C LEU A 6 -8.27 -68.82 -8.28
N ILE A 7 -9.20 -68.00 -8.80
CA ILE A 7 -9.05 -67.38 -10.11
C ILE A 7 -8.15 -66.16 -9.93
N ALA A 8 -6.94 -66.25 -10.47
CA ALA A 8 -5.95 -65.19 -10.47
C ALA A 8 -6.47 -63.97 -11.25
N LEU A 9 -6.73 -62.87 -10.54
CA LEU A 9 -6.75 -61.54 -11.14
C LEU A 9 -5.30 -61.18 -11.47
N GLY A 10 -4.98 -61.20 -12.76
CA GLY A 10 -3.70 -60.74 -13.28
C GLY A 10 -3.47 -59.28 -12.91
N LEU A 11 -2.33 -59.03 -12.27
CA LEU A 11 -1.73 -57.71 -12.06
C LEU A 11 -1.45 -57.07 -13.42
N VAL A 12 -2.37 -56.26 -13.93
CA VAL A 12 -2.02 -55.21 -14.90
C VAL A 12 -1.61 -53.99 -14.08
N SER A 13 -0.33 -53.97 -13.71
CA SER A 13 0.34 -52.74 -13.26
C SER A 13 0.34 -51.78 -14.45
N PHE A 14 -0.52 -50.77 -14.42
CA PHE A 14 -0.34 -49.58 -15.25
C PHE A 14 0.76 -48.75 -14.61
N ASP A 15 2.02 -49.09 -14.91
CA ASP A 15 3.14 -48.19 -14.66
C ASP A 15 3.01 -47.01 -15.63
N VAL A 16 2.25 -46.00 -15.21
CA VAL A 16 2.19 -44.71 -15.89
C VAL A 16 3.53 -44.01 -15.66
N TYR A 17 4.54 -44.38 -16.44
CA TYR A 17 5.76 -43.59 -16.56
C TYR A 17 5.41 -42.30 -17.28
N ALA A 18 5.24 -41.21 -16.51
CA ALA A 18 4.77 -39.89 -16.97
C ALA A 18 5.60 -39.23 -18.09
N ASN A 19 6.64 -39.89 -18.61
CA ASN A 19 7.52 -39.38 -19.67
C ASN A 19 7.66 -40.32 -20.89
N CYS A 20 7.00 -41.48 -20.89
CA CYS A 20 6.95 -42.40 -22.03
C CYS A 20 5.50 -42.86 -22.26
N PRO A 21 4.81 -42.36 -23.29
CA PRO A 21 3.41 -42.73 -23.58
C PRO A 21 3.26 -44.15 -24.15
N GLY A 22 4.36 -44.88 -24.36
CA GLY A 22 4.38 -46.24 -24.87
C GLY A 22 5.21 -47.20 -24.02
N ARG A 23 5.86 -48.17 -24.64
CA ARG A 23 6.67 -49.16 -23.93
C ARG A 23 8.08 -48.61 -23.67
N TYR A 24 8.46 -48.55 -22.39
CA TYR A 24 9.80 -48.12 -21.98
C TYR A 24 10.76 -49.30 -21.79
N PHE A 25 11.96 -49.20 -22.35
CA PHE A 25 13.06 -50.16 -22.22
C PHE A 25 14.14 -49.58 -21.28
N PRO A 26 14.16 -50.00 -19.99
CA PRO A 26 14.97 -49.35 -18.96
C PRO A 26 16.47 -49.59 -19.10
N ASP A 27 16.88 -50.66 -19.77
CA ASP A 27 18.25 -51.03 -20.10
C ASP A 27 18.90 -50.11 -21.13
N THR A 28 18.10 -49.55 -22.04
CA THR A 28 18.54 -48.70 -23.16
C THR A 28 18.07 -47.25 -23.06
N GLY A 29 17.10 -46.96 -22.18
CA GLY A 29 16.49 -45.64 -22.07
C GLY A 29 15.59 -45.29 -23.26
N ILE A 30 15.08 -46.29 -23.98
CA ILE A 30 14.27 -46.09 -25.19
C ILE A 30 12.78 -46.15 -24.86
N CYS A 31 12.02 -45.17 -25.34
CA CYS A 31 10.56 -45.20 -25.39
C CYS A 31 10.09 -45.59 -26.80
N GLN A 32 9.24 -46.61 -26.88
CA GLN A 32 8.67 -47.11 -28.13
C GLN A 32 7.17 -46.84 -28.19
N ILE A 33 6.72 -46.19 -29.26
CA ILE A 33 5.29 -45.97 -29.56
C ILE A 33 4.92 -46.64 -30.89
N GLN A 34 3.71 -47.20 -30.96
CA GLN A 34 3.15 -47.76 -32.18
C GLN A 34 2.03 -46.86 -32.69
N GLY A 35 2.19 -46.34 -33.91
CA GLY A 35 1.20 -45.54 -34.62
C GLY A 35 0.00 -46.37 -35.11
N HIS A 36 -1.10 -45.70 -35.45
CA HIS A 36 -2.34 -46.33 -35.93
C HIS A 36 -2.18 -47.12 -37.24
N ASN A 37 -1.15 -46.80 -38.02
CA ASN A 37 -0.75 -47.46 -39.27
C ASN A 37 0.24 -48.63 -39.06
N GLY A 38 0.57 -48.99 -37.81
CA GLY A 38 1.56 -50.02 -37.48
C GLY A 38 3.01 -49.56 -37.48
N GLU A 39 3.25 -48.26 -37.69
CA GLU A 39 4.59 -47.67 -37.63
C GLU A 39 5.13 -47.68 -36.20
N VAL A 40 6.39 -48.06 -36.02
CA VAL A 40 7.05 -48.10 -34.72
C VAL A 40 8.08 -46.98 -34.64
N VAL A 41 7.90 -46.05 -33.70
CA VAL A 41 8.84 -44.96 -33.45
C VAL A 41 9.54 -45.19 -32.13
N ASN A 42 10.87 -45.18 -32.16
CA ASN A 42 11.73 -45.32 -30.99
C ASN A 42 12.49 -44.01 -30.76
N TYR A 43 12.46 -43.50 -29.53
CA TYR A 43 13.25 -42.34 -29.16
C TYR A 43 13.77 -42.46 -27.72
N ASN A 44 14.94 -41.89 -27.47
CA ASN A 44 15.54 -41.89 -26.14
C ASN A 44 14.77 -40.97 -25.20
N VAL A 45 14.48 -41.46 -24.01
CA VAL A 45 13.96 -40.66 -22.90
C VAL A 45 14.93 -40.75 -21.73
N PRO A 46 15.20 -39.64 -21.02
CA PRO A 46 16.06 -39.68 -19.85
C PRO A 46 15.44 -40.61 -18.78
N PRO A 47 16.28 -41.28 -17.96
CA PRO A 47 15.79 -42.15 -16.91
C PRO A 47 14.79 -41.41 -16.01
N PRO A 48 13.69 -42.06 -15.58
CA PRO A 48 12.73 -41.46 -14.68
C PRO A 48 13.45 -41.05 -13.40
N GLN A 49 13.49 -39.73 -13.14
CA GLN A 49 14.02 -39.21 -11.88
C GLN A 49 13.04 -39.58 -10.78
N SER A 50 13.38 -40.61 -10.01
CA SER A 50 12.77 -40.92 -8.72
C SER A 50 13.14 -39.81 -7.73
N GLY A 51 12.38 -38.72 -7.78
CA GLY A 51 12.67 -37.53 -7.00
C GLY A 51 11.42 -36.71 -6.80
N ASN A 52 10.57 -37.13 -5.87
CA ASN A 52 9.64 -36.22 -5.20
C ASN A 52 10.45 -35.22 -4.36
N SER A 53 11.15 -34.31 -5.02
CA SER A 53 11.77 -33.16 -4.37
C SER A 53 10.85 -31.97 -4.53
N THR A 54 9.69 -32.02 -3.85
CA THR A 54 8.96 -30.79 -3.55
C THR A 54 9.93 -29.89 -2.79
N PRO A 55 10.24 -28.68 -3.28
CA PRO A 55 11.09 -27.76 -2.54
C PRO A 55 10.51 -27.58 -1.13
N PRO A 56 11.33 -27.54 -0.07
CA PRO A 56 10.83 -27.35 1.27
C PRO A 56 9.97 -26.07 1.30
N PRO A 57 8.81 -26.10 2.00
CA PRO A 57 7.91 -24.96 2.03
C PRO A 57 8.67 -23.71 2.52
N LYS A 58 8.59 -22.64 1.74
CA LYS A 58 9.24 -21.36 2.09
C LYS A 58 8.66 -20.85 3.41
N LYS A 59 9.52 -20.69 4.42
CA LYS A 59 9.12 -20.11 5.71
C LYS A 59 9.07 -18.58 5.59
N ILE A 60 7.87 -18.02 5.58
CA ILE A 60 7.66 -16.57 5.67
C ILE A 60 7.80 -16.18 7.15
N ILE A 61 8.74 -15.29 7.46
CA ILE A 61 8.92 -14.74 8.80
C ILE A 61 8.37 -13.32 8.79
N TYR A 62 7.42 -13.04 9.67
CA TYR A 62 6.87 -11.71 9.87
C TYR A 62 7.71 -10.96 10.91
N TYR A 63 8.01 -9.70 10.63
CA TYR A 63 8.66 -8.78 11.56
C TYR A 63 7.75 -7.58 11.77
N ASP A 64 7.47 -7.23 13.02
CA ASP A 64 6.76 -6.00 13.36
C ASP A 64 7.73 -4.82 13.35
N VAL A 65 7.58 -3.92 12.37
CA VAL A 65 8.36 -2.69 12.29
C VAL A 65 7.56 -1.56 12.95
N LYS A 66 8.08 -1.04 14.07
CA LYS A 66 7.51 0.15 14.70
C LYS A 66 7.87 1.40 13.92
N VAL A 67 6.87 1.98 13.27
CA VAL A 67 7.00 3.24 12.52
C VAL A 67 6.48 4.39 13.38
N PRO A 68 7.37 5.24 13.95
CA PRO A 68 6.96 6.31 14.86
C PRO A 68 6.15 7.37 14.11
N SER A 69 5.04 7.79 14.71
CA SER A 69 4.13 8.76 14.07
C SER A 69 4.75 10.14 13.92
N LYS A 70 4.32 10.85 12.89
CA LYS A 70 4.70 12.24 12.62
C LYS A 70 3.50 13.16 12.71
N PHE A 71 3.74 14.38 13.17
CA PHE A 71 2.69 15.37 13.46
C PHE A 71 2.98 16.69 12.75
N GLY A 72 1.93 17.34 12.28
CA GLY A 72 1.96 18.70 11.75
C GLY A 72 0.88 19.56 12.41
N ALA A 73 1.09 20.86 12.47
CA ALA A 73 0.14 21.81 13.04
C ALA A 73 0.23 23.15 12.33
N VAL A 74 -0.89 23.87 12.31
CA VAL A 74 -0.99 25.22 11.78
C VAL A 74 -1.51 26.15 12.86
N ALA A 75 -0.87 27.29 13.03
CA ALA A 75 -1.33 28.37 13.87
C ALA A 75 -1.57 29.64 13.05
N MET A 76 -2.55 30.44 13.46
CA MET A 76 -2.92 31.67 12.76
C MET A 76 -3.05 32.83 13.74
N ASN A 77 -2.57 33.99 13.31
CA ASN A 77 -2.79 35.25 13.99
C ASN A 77 -4.24 35.70 13.73
N MET A 78 -5.06 35.69 14.77
CA MET A 78 -6.50 35.95 14.65
C MET A 78 -6.83 37.40 14.27
N LYS A 79 -5.85 38.32 14.32
CA LYS A 79 -6.03 39.72 13.93
C LYS A 79 -5.63 39.97 12.47
N THR A 80 -4.51 39.41 12.03
CA THR A 80 -3.95 39.67 10.69
C THR A 80 -4.28 38.58 9.66
N GLY A 81 -4.71 37.40 10.10
CA GLY A 81 -4.92 36.23 9.24
C GLY A 81 -3.62 35.54 8.79
N TYR A 82 -2.45 36.03 9.23
CA TYR A 82 -1.18 35.37 8.93
C TYR A 82 -1.13 33.99 9.59
N GLY A 83 -0.82 32.96 8.81
CA GLY A 83 -0.68 31.58 9.27
C GLY A 83 0.76 31.07 9.17
N ALA A 84 1.17 30.23 10.12
CA ALA A 84 2.41 29.47 10.07
C ALA A 84 2.11 27.99 10.30
N GLY A 85 2.74 27.12 9.51
CA GLY A 85 2.57 25.68 9.58
C GLY A 85 3.90 24.98 9.84
N VAL A 86 3.87 23.92 10.67
CA VAL A 86 5.01 23.04 10.90
C VAL A 86 4.63 21.60 10.60
N LEU A 87 5.61 20.82 10.17
CA LEU A 87 5.43 19.43 9.73
C LEU A 87 6.51 18.54 10.37
N ASN A 88 6.31 17.23 10.28
CA ASN A 88 7.28 16.19 10.63
C ASN A 88 7.80 16.21 12.09
N LYS A 89 7.00 16.72 13.03
CA LYS A 89 7.33 16.70 14.46
C LYS A 89 7.05 15.34 15.10
N ASN A 90 7.73 15.05 16.19
CA ASN A 90 7.68 13.74 16.86
C ASN A 90 6.49 13.62 17.81
N SER A 91 5.84 14.74 18.16
CA SER A 91 4.62 14.76 18.95
C SER A 91 3.67 15.89 18.53
N LEU A 92 2.39 15.74 18.88
CA LEU A 92 1.40 16.80 18.67
C LEU A 92 1.75 18.08 19.47
N SER A 93 2.20 17.92 20.71
CA SER A 93 2.56 19.05 21.58
C SER A 93 3.71 19.87 20.99
N GLU A 94 4.75 19.18 20.47
CA GLU A 94 5.87 19.81 19.78
C GLU A 94 5.39 20.57 18.53
N ALA A 95 4.54 19.94 17.70
CA ALA A 95 3.99 20.59 16.51
C ALA A 95 3.18 21.86 16.85
N GLN A 96 2.30 21.78 17.84
CA GLN A 96 1.47 22.91 18.24
C GLN A 96 2.30 24.05 18.83
N LYS A 97 3.28 23.72 19.68
CA LYS A 97 4.19 24.71 20.28
C LYS A 97 4.98 25.46 19.20
N GLU A 98 5.60 24.73 18.28
CA GLU A 98 6.43 25.36 17.26
C GLU A 98 5.61 26.15 16.23
N ALA A 99 4.42 25.66 15.85
CA ALA A 99 3.51 26.43 15.01
C ALA A 99 3.12 27.77 15.66
N LEU A 100 2.82 27.77 16.96
CA LEU A 100 2.54 28.99 17.71
C LEU A 100 3.74 29.93 17.78
N GLU A 101 4.94 29.41 18.02
CA GLU A 101 6.18 30.19 18.05
C GLU A 101 6.46 30.85 16.69
N GLN A 102 6.33 30.10 15.59
CA GLN A 102 6.50 30.64 14.23
C GLN A 102 5.41 31.66 13.87
N CYS A 103 4.15 31.42 14.25
CA CYS A 103 3.05 32.36 14.01
C CYS A 103 3.30 33.72 14.67
N LYS A 104 3.90 33.71 15.88
CA LYS A 104 4.17 34.93 16.65
C LYS A 104 5.22 35.83 16.00
N GLN A 105 6.06 35.33 15.08
CA GLN A 105 7.11 36.09 14.38
C GLN A 105 7.96 36.99 15.34
N GLY A 106 8.24 36.51 16.55
CA GLY A 106 8.95 37.28 17.58
C GLY A 106 8.09 38.21 18.45
N ASN A 107 6.84 38.50 18.07
CA ASN A 107 5.87 39.17 18.94
C ASN A 107 5.15 38.17 19.84
N LYS A 108 5.64 38.02 21.07
CA LYS A 108 5.08 37.07 22.06
C LYS A 108 3.59 37.30 22.36
N ASN A 109 3.10 38.53 22.20
CA ASN A 109 1.74 38.97 22.50
C ASN A 109 0.82 38.93 21.26
N ALA A 110 1.32 38.49 20.09
CA ALA A 110 0.46 38.30 18.93
C ALA A 110 -0.64 37.28 19.25
N PRO A 111 -1.91 37.54 18.87
CA PRO A 111 -3.05 36.68 19.18
C PRO A 111 -3.08 35.45 18.26
N CYS A 112 -2.01 34.65 18.30
CA CYS A 112 -1.86 33.42 17.55
C CYS A 112 -2.56 32.26 18.27
N LYS A 113 -3.31 31.46 17.51
CA LYS A 113 -3.95 30.22 17.99
C LYS A 113 -3.68 29.08 17.03
N VAL A 114 -3.55 27.86 17.55
CA VAL A 114 -3.57 26.66 16.71
C VAL A 114 -4.96 26.53 16.10
N VAL A 115 -5.03 26.39 14.78
CA VAL A 115 -6.28 26.33 14.02
C VAL A 115 -6.53 24.95 13.42
N SER A 116 -5.49 24.14 13.20
CA SER A 116 -5.62 22.77 12.73
C SER A 116 -4.33 21.96 12.95
N TRP A 117 -4.42 20.63 12.92
CA TRP A 117 -3.30 19.70 13.09
C TRP A 117 -3.59 18.36 12.42
N VAL A 118 -2.53 17.59 12.17
CA VAL A 118 -2.60 16.25 11.56
C VAL A 118 -1.60 15.29 12.22
N ARG A 119 -1.94 14.00 12.24
CA ARG A 119 -1.06 12.87 12.59
C ARG A 119 -1.00 11.92 11.40
N ASN A 120 0.21 11.58 10.95
CA ASN A 120 0.43 10.67 9.81
C ASN A 120 -0.41 11.08 8.58
N GLY A 121 -0.44 12.38 8.29
CA GLY A 121 -1.30 12.93 7.26
C GLY A 121 -0.80 14.27 6.75
N CYS A 122 -1.53 14.83 5.80
CA CYS A 122 -1.21 16.08 5.12
C CYS A 122 -2.26 17.14 5.45
N ILE A 123 -1.82 18.40 5.44
CA ILE A 123 -2.65 19.56 5.77
C ILE A 123 -2.49 20.63 4.69
N ALA A 124 -3.61 21.23 4.30
CA ALA A 124 -3.65 22.38 3.41
C ALA A 124 -4.69 23.39 3.90
N ALA A 125 -4.63 24.61 3.36
CA ALA A 125 -5.66 25.60 3.59
C ALA A 125 -6.01 26.38 2.33
N ALA A 126 -7.30 26.69 2.19
CA ALA A 126 -7.80 27.68 1.25
C ALA A 126 -8.34 28.89 2.03
N LYS A 127 -8.39 30.05 1.39
CA LYS A 127 -9.06 31.24 1.92
C LYS A 127 -10.01 31.81 0.89
N GLY A 128 -11.12 32.36 1.35
CA GLY A 128 -12.09 33.08 0.53
C GLY A 128 -12.38 34.46 1.12
N LYS A 129 -12.62 35.45 0.26
CA LYS A 129 -12.99 36.81 0.66
C LYS A 129 -14.45 36.84 1.09
N GLU A 130 -14.73 37.36 2.28
CA GLU A 130 -16.12 37.45 2.78
C GLU A 130 -16.94 38.44 1.93
N ILE A 131 -18.14 38.01 1.51
CA ILE A 131 -19.04 38.82 0.67
C ILE A 131 -19.58 40.02 1.45
N ASN A 132 -20.00 39.79 2.70
CA ASN A 132 -20.62 40.82 3.54
C ASN A 132 -19.60 41.71 4.27
N ASN A 133 -18.30 41.39 4.17
CA ASN A 133 -17.24 42.18 4.80
C ASN A 133 -16.02 42.25 3.87
N PRO A 134 -16.09 43.06 2.80
CA PRO A 134 -15.05 43.16 1.79
C PRO A 134 -13.75 43.73 2.40
N GLY A 135 -12.88 42.82 2.83
CA GLY A 135 -11.67 43.14 3.59
C GLY A 135 -11.28 42.02 4.56
N LYS A 136 -12.24 41.17 4.94
CA LYS A 136 -11.99 39.96 5.71
C LYS A 136 -11.86 38.74 4.80
N TRP A 137 -10.96 37.85 5.20
CA TRP A 137 -10.75 36.55 4.58
C TRP A 137 -11.10 35.47 5.60
N LYS A 138 -11.83 34.46 5.15
CA LYS A 138 -12.12 33.26 5.91
C LYS A 138 -11.25 32.12 5.41
N SER A 139 -10.57 31.44 6.33
CA SER A 139 -9.69 30.30 6.02
C SER A 139 -10.40 28.97 6.30
N PHE A 140 -10.10 27.97 5.46
CA PHE A 140 -10.62 26.61 5.50
C PHE A 140 -9.42 25.66 5.56
N TYR A 141 -9.22 25.01 6.71
CA TYR A 141 -8.10 24.10 6.93
C TYR A 141 -8.56 22.65 6.83
N VAL A 142 -7.82 21.85 6.07
CA VAL A 142 -8.18 20.44 5.84
C VAL A 142 -6.99 19.55 6.11
N GLY A 143 -7.21 18.52 6.94
CA GLY A 143 -6.29 17.40 7.12
C GLY A 143 -6.78 16.17 6.35
N LYS A 144 -5.97 15.64 5.42
CA LYS A 144 -6.28 14.48 4.58
C LYS A 144 -5.04 13.64 4.27
N GLU A 145 -5.24 12.55 3.55
CA GLU A 145 -4.17 11.80 2.92
C GLU A 145 -3.45 12.63 1.86
N LYS A 146 -2.24 12.21 1.50
CA LYS A 146 -1.39 12.90 0.52
C LYS A 146 -2.10 13.04 -0.82
N GLY A 147 -2.05 14.25 -1.37
CA GLY A 147 -2.63 14.61 -2.67
C GLY A 147 -4.10 15.02 -2.63
N LEU A 148 -4.73 15.08 -1.44
CA LEU A 148 -6.16 15.39 -1.30
C LEU A 148 -6.45 16.68 -0.53
N ALA A 149 -5.50 17.19 0.26
CA ALA A 149 -5.82 18.25 1.23
C ALA A 149 -6.15 19.58 0.54
N GLU A 150 -5.41 19.97 -0.50
CA GLU A 150 -5.65 21.23 -1.24
C GLU A 150 -6.98 21.24 -1.97
N ALA A 151 -7.28 20.16 -2.71
CA ALA A 151 -8.51 20.03 -3.49
C ALA A 151 -9.73 20.11 -2.57
N GLU A 152 -9.68 19.42 -1.43
CA GLU A 152 -10.74 19.43 -0.43
C GLU A 152 -10.85 20.80 0.25
N ALA A 153 -9.73 21.47 0.57
CA ALA A 153 -9.77 22.82 1.13
C ALA A 153 -10.43 23.83 0.18
N LEU A 154 -10.10 23.77 -1.12
CA LEU A 154 -10.76 24.58 -2.15
C LEU A 154 -12.23 24.24 -2.31
N ALA A 155 -12.59 22.95 -2.27
CA ALA A 155 -13.97 22.51 -2.35
C ALA A 155 -14.79 23.07 -1.18
N GLN A 156 -14.27 22.98 0.05
CA GLN A 156 -14.93 23.54 1.24
C GLN A 156 -15.06 25.06 1.17
N CYS A 157 -14.04 25.76 0.67
CA CYS A 157 -14.12 27.20 0.46
C CYS A 157 -15.22 27.56 -0.55
N ARG A 158 -15.26 26.88 -1.70
CA ARG A 158 -16.24 27.15 -2.78
C ARG A 158 -17.66 26.76 -2.39
N ALA A 159 -17.82 25.81 -1.47
CA ALA A 159 -19.11 25.39 -0.94
C ALA A 159 -19.71 26.38 0.07
N ASP A 160 -18.91 27.28 0.65
CA ASP A 160 -19.40 28.27 1.59
C ASP A 160 -20.01 29.47 0.85
N PRO A 161 -21.33 29.71 0.95
CA PRO A 161 -22.00 30.78 0.22
C PRO A 161 -21.65 32.18 0.73
N LYS A 162 -20.90 32.30 1.82
CA LYS A 162 -20.53 33.60 2.43
C LYS A 162 -19.21 34.15 1.91
N VAL A 163 -18.49 33.39 1.08
CA VAL A 163 -17.18 33.77 0.56
C VAL A 163 -17.13 33.70 -0.96
N THR A 164 -16.20 34.44 -1.55
CA THR A 164 -15.85 34.40 -2.97
C THR A 164 -14.32 34.40 -3.14
N ASN A 165 -13.82 34.30 -4.36
CA ASN A 165 -12.39 34.37 -4.67
C ASN A 165 -11.55 33.34 -3.87
N CYS A 166 -12.01 32.10 -3.84
CA CYS A 166 -11.31 31.01 -3.14
C CYS A 166 -9.96 30.69 -3.77
N GLU A 167 -8.89 30.80 -2.99
CA GLU A 167 -7.52 30.49 -3.38
C GLU A 167 -6.78 29.71 -2.29
N ILE A 168 -5.73 28.97 -2.67
CA ILE A 168 -4.86 28.28 -1.71
C ILE A 168 -4.08 29.32 -0.90
N SER A 169 -4.15 29.20 0.43
CA SER A 169 -3.41 30.05 1.37
C SER A 169 -2.25 29.31 2.06
N LEU A 170 -2.37 28.00 2.20
CA LEU A 170 -1.33 27.12 2.70
C LEU A 170 -1.28 25.88 1.80
N PRO A 171 -0.20 25.71 1.01
CA PRO A 171 -0.07 24.54 0.15
C PRO A 171 0.03 23.26 0.98
N GLU A 172 -0.25 22.12 0.35
CA GLU A 172 -0.23 20.82 1.02
C GLU A 172 1.15 20.54 1.63
N GLY A 173 1.14 20.29 2.94
CA GLY A 173 2.30 19.86 3.70
C GLY A 173 2.01 18.56 4.43
N CYS A 174 2.92 17.59 4.35
CA CYS A 174 2.73 16.25 4.91
C CYS A 174 3.63 15.95 6.12
N SER A 175 3.03 15.33 7.12
CA SER A 175 3.71 14.73 8.28
C SER A 175 3.51 13.23 8.24
N LEU A 176 4.24 12.56 7.34
CA LEU A 176 4.15 11.12 7.13
C LEU A 176 5.37 10.44 7.73
N PRO A 177 5.19 9.31 8.43
CA PRO A 177 6.34 8.59 8.94
C PRO A 177 7.04 7.84 7.80
N GLN A 178 8.36 7.73 7.89
CA GLN A 178 9.17 7.00 6.91
C GLN A 178 9.52 5.63 7.48
N LEU A 179 9.44 4.60 6.63
CA LEU A 179 10.05 3.31 6.92
C LEU A 179 11.57 3.52 6.91
N GLN A 180 12.22 3.24 8.04
CA GLN A 180 13.68 3.28 8.16
C GLN A 180 14.31 2.01 7.61
#